data_AF-A0A061IVB2-F1
#
_entry.id   AF-A0A061IVB2-F1
#
_cell.length_a   1.000
_cell.length_b   1.000
_cell.length_c   1.000
_cell.angle_alpha   90.00
_cell.angle_beta   90.00
_cell.angle_gamma   90.00
#
_symmetry.space_group_name_H-M   'P 1'
#
loop_
_entity.id
_entity.type
_entity.pdbx_description
1 polymer ?
#
loop_
_entity_poly.entity_id
_entity_poly.type
_entity_poly.pdbx_seq_one_letter_code
_entity_poly.pdbx_strand_id
1 'polypeptide(L)'
;MSWCTAAEVAELIRVSRLHHGVAEAERKAADLRLIELHASAVNFGDALVEVAAASDALSCSVRLAAALTLESFVTERGWCEGVGFSDKERVLAALLMSLRGASLATAVADVRLNSLLCSCLCRIICFEYPTTCWDAFIDECVSAVVSADATEQQAGCGLVQRTILLRLAENCASKAALWWRLASDVVRRLVEWAKVYGGGGESRVLCLRVVLHLMRRRPRLSEVTEAERPTSSFIFSDEFRGIVGRSLEEGASAFESRGPCTPLLEECGLLLDVAQHLLSDDSFARVVFRATIYLLSSCEAAYLAGVAKPTQTPLRSSFGPFGRFGYGTLTGRFNVTFRTRSYGSVRLPYDGTVTG
;
A
#
# COMPACT_ATOMS: atom_id res chain seq x y z
N MET A 1 -28.38 7.01 24.05
CA MET A 1 -27.95 6.48 22.74
C MET A 1 -28.71 7.24 21.68
N SER A 2 -28.01 7.88 20.75
CA SER A 2 -28.61 8.72 19.71
C SER A 2 -28.52 8.03 18.33
N TRP A 3 -29.31 8.51 17.38
CA TRP A 3 -29.22 8.12 15.97
C TRP A 3 -28.86 9.36 15.16
N CYS A 4 -28.10 9.18 14.09
CA CYS A 4 -27.77 10.24 13.13
C CYS A 4 -28.10 9.82 11.70
N THR A 5 -28.28 10.81 10.81
CA THR A 5 -28.50 10.56 9.38
C THR A 5 -27.24 10.84 8.57
N ALA A 6 -27.09 10.21 7.41
CA ALA A 6 -25.98 10.52 6.48
C ALA A 6 -25.98 11.99 6.06
N ALA A 7 -27.16 12.59 5.85
CA ALA A 7 -27.30 14.01 5.51
C ALA A 7 -26.80 14.93 6.64
N GLU A 8 -27.16 14.62 7.90
CA GLU A 8 -26.64 15.35 9.07
C GLU A 8 -25.12 15.27 9.14
N VAL A 9 -24.55 14.06 9.02
CA VAL A 9 -23.09 13.85 9.09
C VAL A 9 -22.37 14.57 7.94
N ALA A 10 -22.89 14.48 6.70
CA ALA A 10 -22.32 15.17 5.55
C ALA A 10 -22.30 16.69 5.74
N GLU A 11 -23.39 17.26 6.24
CA GLU A 11 -23.50 18.69 6.49
C GLU A 11 -22.55 19.15 7.59
N LEU A 12 -22.47 18.40 8.70
CA LEU A 12 -21.54 18.70 9.78
C LEU A 12 -20.08 18.65 9.30
N ILE A 13 -19.70 17.67 8.48
CA ILE A 13 -18.37 17.58 7.87
C ILE A 13 -18.11 18.77 6.94
N ARG A 14 -19.09 19.11 6.10
CA ARG A 14 -18.99 20.23 5.16
C ARG A 14 -18.74 21.55 5.89
N VAL A 15 -19.54 21.83 6.93
CA VAL A 15 -19.43 23.04 7.74
C VAL A 15 -18.12 23.08 8.52
N SER A 16 -17.79 22.01 9.25
CA SER A 16 -16.62 21.98 10.13
C SER A 16 -15.28 21.98 9.39
N ARG A 17 -15.17 21.27 8.26
CA ARG A 17 -13.87 21.00 7.60
C ARG A 17 -13.64 21.72 6.29
N LEU A 18 -14.69 22.10 5.56
CA LEU A 18 -14.55 22.47 4.15
C LEU A 18 -15.06 23.89 3.83
N HIS A 19 -15.98 24.45 4.61
CA HIS A 19 -16.60 25.72 4.25
C HIS A 19 -15.81 26.93 4.78
N HIS A 20 -15.16 27.65 3.87
CA HIS A 20 -14.35 28.84 4.20
C HIS A 20 -15.17 30.11 4.51
N GLY A 21 -16.49 30.11 4.31
CA GLY A 21 -17.38 31.27 4.52
C GLY A 21 -18.19 31.23 5.80
N VAL A 22 -17.99 30.20 6.65
CA VAL A 22 -18.78 30.00 7.86
C VAL A 22 -18.09 30.62 9.08
N ALA A 23 -18.89 31.24 9.95
CA ALA A 23 -18.41 31.83 11.19
C ALA A 23 -17.65 30.79 12.04
N GLU A 24 -16.59 31.22 12.73
CA GLU A 24 -15.77 30.32 13.55
C GLU A 24 -16.59 29.61 14.63
N ALA A 25 -17.57 30.32 15.22
CA ALA A 25 -18.49 29.76 16.21
C ALA A 25 -19.32 28.60 15.65
N GLU A 26 -19.82 28.72 14.42
CA GLU A 26 -20.61 27.68 13.75
C GLU A 26 -19.74 26.48 13.36
N ARG A 27 -18.51 26.73 12.88
CA ARG A 27 -17.54 25.65 12.62
C ARG A 27 -17.23 24.86 13.89
N LYS A 28 -17.00 25.56 15.01
CA LYS A 28 -16.74 24.95 16.32
C LYS A 28 -17.96 24.18 16.83
N ALA A 29 -19.16 24.70 16.64
CA ALA A 29 -20.40 24.00 17.02
C ALA A 29 -20.60 22.71 16.21
N ALA A 30 -20.36 22.75 14.90
CA ALA A 30 -20.41 21.56 14.05
C ALA A 30 -19.35 20.51 14.45
N ASP A 31 -18.14 20.95 14.80
CA ASP A 31 -17.08 20.07 15.30
C ASP A 31 -17.44 19.40 16.62
N LEU A 32 -17.97 20.16 17.59
CA LEU A 32 -18.43 19.60 18.86
C LEU A 32 -19.56 18.60 18.64
N ARG A 33 -20.49 18.91 17.73
CA ARG A 33 -21.58 18.00 17.38
C ARG A 33 -21.07 16.70 16.74
N LEU A 34 -20.06 16.76 15.87
CA LEU A 34 -19.43 15.55 15.33
C LEU A 34 -18.76 14.71 16.42
N ILE A 35 -18.10 15.33 17.39
CA ILE A 35 -17.49 14.63 18.52
C ILE A 35 -18.57 13.95 19.38
N GLU A 36 -19.70 14.62 19.62
CA GLU A 36 -20.84 14.03 20.32
C GLU A 36 -21.42 12.82 19.59
N LEU A 37 -21.63 12.93 18.27
CA LEU A 37 -22.13 11.83 17.45
C LEU A 37 -21.14 10.65 17.45
N HIS A 38 -19.85 10.92 17.27
CA HIS A 38 -18.80 9.91 17.37
C HIS A 38 -18.82 9.14 18.71
N ALA A 39 -19.15 9.82 19.82
CA ALA A 39 -19.15 9.21 21.14
C ALA A 39 -20.47 8.50 21.50
N SER A 40 -21.61 8.89 20.92
CA SER A 40 -22.93 8.53 21.44
C SER A 40 -23.92 7.96 20.43
N ALA A 41 -23.67 8.14 19.13
CA ALA A 41 -24.58 7.71 18.08
C ALA A 41 -24.33 6.25 17.67
N VAL A 42 -25.40 5.46 17.62
CA VAL A 42 -25.30 4.01 17.46
C VAL A 42 -25.08 3.53 16.01
N ASN A 43 -25.17 4.47 15.07
CA ASN A 43 -25.09 4.21 13.64
C ASN A 43 -24.16 5.21 12.96
N PHE A 44 -23.26 5.83 13.72
CA PHE A 44 -22.34 6.84 13.19
C PHE A 44 -21.45 6.27 12.08
N GLY A 45 -20.97 5.03 12.26
CA GLY A 45 -20.20 4.31 11.25
C GLY A 45 -21.01 4.06 9.97
N ASP A 46 -22.29 3.69 10.10
CA ASP A 46 -23.19 3.46 8.97
C ASP A 46 -23.37 4.74 8.14
N ALA A 47 -23.63 5.86 8.83
CA ALA A 47 -23.77 7.17 8.21
C ALA A 47 -22.48 7.62 7.52
N LEU A 48 -21.30 7.40 8.13
CA LEU A 48 -20.01 7.71 7.52
C LEU A 48 -19.74 6.89 6.25
N VAL A 49 -20.09 5.61 6.25
CA VAL A 49 -19.97 4.73 5.08
C VAL A 49 -20.90 5.20 3.97
N GLU A 50 -22.14 5.53 4.29
CA GLU A 50 -23.10 6.05 3.32
C GLU A 50 -22.62 7.37 2.69
N VAL A 51 -22.09 8.29 3.49
CA VAL A 51 -21.51 9.55 3.01
C VAL A 51 -20.27 9.30 2.13
N ALA A 52 -19.36 8.42 2.54
CA ALA A 52 -18.14 8.16 1.78
C ALA A 52 -18.42 7.40 0.46
N ALA A 53 -19.38 6.47 0.48
CA ALA A 53 -19.79 5.65 -0.65
C ALA A 53 -20.79 6.35 -1.59
N ALA A 54 -21.33 7.52 -1.21
CA ALA A 54 -22.32 8.24 -2.03
C ALA A 54 -21.74 8.68 -3.38
N SER A 55 -22.07 7.94 -4.45
CA SER A 55 -21.71 8.33 -5.81
C SER A 55 -22.50 9.57 -6.23
N ASP A 56 -21.79 10.59 -6.71
CA ASP A 56 -22.29 11.81 -7.37
C ASP A 56 -23.24 12.73 -6.58
N ALA A 57 -23.80 12.28 -5.46
CA ALA A 57 -24.70 13.09 -4.62
C ALA A 57 -23.94 14.08 -3.71
N LEU A 58 -22.67 13.81 -3.41
CA LEU A 58 -21.83 14.62 -2.53
C LEU A 58 -20.50 14.94 -3.20
N SER A 59 -19.94 16.11 -2.85
CA SER A 59 -18.63 16.50 -3.38
C SER A 59 -17.53 15.54 -2.90
N CYS A 60 -16.53 15.29 -3.77
CA CYS A 60 -15.41 14.41 -3.46
C CYS A 60 -14.69 14.80 -2.15
N SER A 61 -14.58 16.10 -1.85
CA SER A 61 -13.99 16.59 -0.60
C SER A 61 -14.77 16.15 0.65
N VAL A 62 -16.12 16.17 0.61
CA VAL A 62 -16.96 15.70 1.74
C VAL A 62 -16.80 14.19 1.90
N ARG A 63 -16.85 13.44 0.79
CA ARG A 63 -16.67 11.98 0.78
C ARG A 63 -15.30 11.57 1.33
N LEU A 64 -14.24 12.27 0.91
CA LEU A 64 -12.88 12.03 1.38
C LEU A 64 -12.73 12.33 2.87
N ALA A 65 -13.31 13.44 3.36
CA ALA A 65 -13.30 13.76 4.79
C ALA A 65 -14.06 12.71 5.62
N ALA A 66 -15.22 12.24 5.13
CA ALA A 66 -15.96 11.15 5.75
C ALA A 66 -15.15 9.85 5.77
N ALA A 67 -14.46 9.50 4.68
CA ALA A 67 -13.59 8.32 4.63
C ALA A 67 -12.40 8.40 5.59
N LEU A 68 -11.81 9.59 5.79
CA LEU A 68 -10.75 9.80 6.79
C LEU A 68 -11.27 9.61 8.22
N THR A 69 -12.45 10.16 8.53
CA THR A 69 -13.09 9.94 9.83
C THR A 69 -13.45 8.47 10.02
N LEU A 70 -14.03 7.83 9.00
CA LEU A 70 -14.36 6.40 9.01
C LEU A 70 -13.12 5.55 9.26
N GLU A 71 -12.00 5.84 8.59
CA GLU A 71 -10.75 5.10 8.82
C GLU A 71 -10.34 5.15 10.29
N SER A 72 -10.44 6.30 10.96
CA SER A 72 -10.12 6.37 12.39
C SER A 72 -11.14 5.65 13.30
N PHE A 73 -12.38 5.53 12.84
CA PHE A 73 -13.49 4.97 13.61
C PHE A 73 -13.56 3.43 13.53
N VAL A 74 -13.15 2.86 12.38
CA VAL A 74 -13.08 1.40 12.16
C VAL A 74 -11.94 0.81 13.01
N THR A 75 -12.32 0.40 14.21
CA THR A 75 -11.47 -0.26 15.21
C THR A 75 -12.11 -1.56 15.64
N GLU A 76 -11.33 -2.49 16.20
CA GLU A 76 -11.85 -3.78 16.66
C GLU A 76 -12.95 -3.59 17.72
N ARG A 77 -12.73 -2.70 18.70
CA ARG A 77 -13.75 -2.34 19.68
C ARG A 77 -14.97 -1.71 19.02
N GLY A 78 -14.80 -0.80 18.06
CA GLY A 78 -15.93 -0.13 17.41
C GLY A 78 -16.76 -1.06 16.54
N TRP A 79 -16.10 -2.00 15.85
CA TRP A 79 -16.72 -2.95 14.94
C TRP A 79 -17.25 -4.19 15.66
N CYS A 80 -16.43 -4.92 16.42
CA CYS A 80 -16.82 -6.20 17.02
C CYS A 80 -17.67 -6.05 18.28
N GLU A 81 -17.28 -5.15 19.17
CA GLU A 81 -17.86 -5.01 20.52
C GLU A 81 -18.80 -3.79 20.64
N GLY A 82 -18.69 -2.87 19.69
CA GLY A 82 -19.16 -1.51 19.81
C GLY A 82 -20.56 -1.29 19.26
N VAL A 83 -21.18 -0.21 19.73
CA VAL A 83 -22.45 0.29 19.21
C VAL A 83 -22.26 1.25 18.05
N GLY A 84 -21.11 1.30 17.36
CA GLY A 84 -20.84 2.32 16.33
C GLY A 84 -21.40 1.99 14.95
N PHE A 85 -21.74 0.72 14.71
CA PHE A 85 -22.24 0.19 13.45
C PHE A 85 -23.50 -0.63 13.73
N SER A 86 -24.66 -0.15 13.30
CA SER A 86 -25.95 -0.78 13.63
C SER A 86 -26.31 -1.89 12.66
N ASP A 87 -25.91 -1.77 11.40
CA ASP A 87 -26.16 -2.75 10.34
C ASP A 87 -24.87 -3.05 9.56
N LYS A 88 -24.11 -4.03 10.06
CA LYS A 88 -22.81 -4.43 9.50
C LYS A 88 -22.92 -5.00 8.09
N GLU A 89 -23.98 -5.76 7.80
CA GLU A 89 -24.19 -6.35 6.49
C GLU A 89 -24.41 -5.26 5.44
N ARG A 90 -25.25 -4.27 5.75
CA ARG A 90 -25.46 -3.11 4.88
C ARG A 90 -24.19 -2.27 4.70
N VAL A 91 -23.41 -2.07 5.77
CA VAL A 91 -22.13 -1.37 5.70
C VAL A 91 -21.15 -2.06 4.77
N LEU A 92 -20.99 -3.38 4.92
CA LEU A 92 -20.14 -4.19 4.05
C LEU A 92 -20.63 -4.15 2.59
N ALA A 93 -21.93 -4.27 2.37
CA ALA A 93 -22.52 -4.16 1.04
C ALA A 93 -22.24 -2.80 0.40
N ALA A 94 -22.40 -1.70 1.13
CA ALA A 94 -22.12 -0.35 0.64
C ALA A 94 -20.64 -0.14 0.30
N LEU A 95 -19.71 -0.59 1.16
CA LEU A 95 -18.27 -0.53 0.90
C LEU A 95 -17.89 -1.34 -0.34
N LEU A 96 -18.37 -2.59 -0.45
CA LEU A 96 -18.07 -3.46 -1.58
C LEU A 96 -18.65 -2.92 -2.89
N MET A 97 -19.88 -2.40 -2.85
CA MET A 97 -20.51 -1.78 -4.02
C MET A 97 -19.74 -0.54 -4.50
N SER A 98 -19.33 0.33 -3.57
CA SER A 98 -18.51 1.50 -3.90
C SER A 98 -17.17 1.12 -4.52
N LEU A 99 -16.52 0.08 -3.97
CA LEU A 99 -15.22 -0.38 -4.46
C LEU A 99 -15.31 -1.13 -5.80
N ARG A 100 -16.42 -1.83 -6.07
CA ARG A 100 -16.69 -2.47 -7.37
C ARG A 100 -16.98 -1.46 -8.47
N GLY A 101 -17.66 -0.35 -8.14
CA GLY A 101 -17.97 0.73 -9.08
C GLY A 101 -16.79 1.67 -9.38
N ALA A 102 -15.67 1.55 -8.68
CA ALA A 102 -14.49 2.38 -8.87
C ALA A 102 -13.69 1.97 -10.12
N SER A 103 -14.18 2.31 -11.32
CA SER A 103 -13.38 2.20 -12.54
C SER A 103 -12.45 3.41 -12.67
N LEU A 104 -11.16 3.17 -12.92
CA LEU A 104 -10.13 4.11 -13.37
C LEU A 104 -10.33 5.56 -12.85
N ALA A 105 -10.20 5.73 -11.53
CA ALA A 105 -10.17 7.06 -10.90
C ALA A 105 -9.02 7.88 -11.50
N THR A 106 -9.32 8.81 -12.41
CA THR A 106 -8.32 9.68 -13.03
C THR A 106 -7.93 10.83 -12.11
N ALA A 107 -8.80 11.21 -11.17
CA ALA A 107 -8.52 12.23 -10.18
C ALA A 107 -7.83 11.66 -8.94
N VAL A 108 -6.77 12.34 -8.48
CA VAL A 108 -5.99 11.97 -7.27
C VAL A 108 -6.87 11.82 -6.03
N ALA A 109 -7.91 12.65 -5.90
CA ALA A 109 -8.83 12.60 -4.77
C ALA A 109 -9.63 11.30 -4.72
N ASP A 110 -10.06 10.78 -5.88
CA ASP A 110 -10.80 9.52 -5.99
C ASP A 110 -9.89 8.32 -5.69
N VAL A 111 -8.63 8.37 -6.12
CA VAL A 111 -7.61 7.35 -5.76
C VAL A 111 -7.42 7.31 -4.24
N ARG A 112 -7.32 8.48 -3.59
CA ARG A 112 -7.16 8.56 -2.14
C ARG A 112 -8.40 8.06 -1.40
N LEU A 113 -9.60 8.43 -1.86
CA LEU A 113 -10.87 7.94 -1.32
C LEU A 113 -10.94 6.41 -1.40
N ASN A 114 -10.69 5.84 -2.57
CA ASN A 114 -10.71 4.39 -2.77
C ASN A 114 -9.67 3.68 -1.88
N SER A 115 -8.47 4.24 -1.73
CA SER A 115 -7.46 3.69 -0.82
C SER A 115 -7.92 3.68 0.64
N LEU A 116 -8.63 4.71 1.10
CA LEU A 116 -9.15 4.79 2.47
C LEU A 116 -10.28 3.79 2.68
N LEU A 117 -11.19 3.66 1.72
CA LEU A 117 -12.25 2.64 1.76
C LEU A 117 -11.68 1.22 1.75
N CYS A 118 -10.64 0.96 0.93
CA CYS A 118 -9.90 -0.30 0.97
C CYS A 118 -9.28 -0.54 2.35
N SER A 119 -8.66 0.48 2.97
CA SER A 119 -8.09 0.40 4.32
C SER A 119 -9.15 0.01 5.35
N CYS A 120 -10.32 0.66 5.32
CA CYS A 120 -11.45 0.34 6.20
C CYS A 120 -11.91 -1.11 6.02
N LEU A 121 -12.15 -1.54 4.77
CA LEU A 121 -12.55 -2.91 4.47
C LEU A 121 -11.50 -3.92 4.95
N CYS A 122 -10.22 -3.66 4.71
CA CYS A 122 -9.14 -4.56 5.12
C CYS A 122 -9.05 -4.70 6.64
N ARG A 123 -9.31 -3.64 7.41
CA ARG A 123 -9.39 -3.73 8.87
C ARG A 123 -10.57 -4.58 9.33
N ILE A 124 -11.74 -4.38 8.73
CA ILE A 124 -12.93 -5.20 9.01
C ILE A 124 -12.62 -6.68 8.73
N ILE A 125 -12.02 -7.00 7.58
CA ILE A 125 -11.56 -8.35 7.25
C ILE A 125 -10.62 -8.88 8.34
N CYS A 126 -9.63 -8.09 8.78
CA CYS A 126 -8.71 -8.51 9.84
C CYS A 126 -9.42 -8.83 11.17
N PHE A 127 -10.47 -8.07 11.52
CA PHE A 127 -11.24 -8.30 12.74
C PHE A 127 -12.10 -9.55 12.66
N GLU A 128 -12.75 -9.78 11.53
CA GLU A 128 -13.72 -10.86 11.35
C GLU A 128 -13.10 -12.19 10.95
N TYR A 129 -11.92 -12.18 10.33
CA TYR A 129 -11.23 -13.41 9.91
C TYR A 129 -11.00 -14.35 11.13
N PRO A 130 -11.04 -15.69 10.99
CA PRO A 130 -11.39 -16.45 9.79
C PRO A 130 -12.90 -16.54 9.57
N THR A 131 -13.33 -16.27 8.33
CA THR A 131 -14.71 -16.52 7.87
C THR A 131 -14.63 -16.98 6.41
N THR A 132 -15.45 -17.97 6.02
CA THR A 132 -15.42 -18.55 4.68
C THR A 132 -15.70 -17.52 3.57
N CYS A 133 -16.50 -16.49 3.86
CA CYS A 133 -16.74 -15.39 2.93
C CYS A 133 -15.47 -14.56 2.64
N TRP A 134 -14.62 -14.36 3.64
CA TRP A 134 -13.38 -13.61 3.48
C TRP A 134 -12.31 -14.39 2.73
N ASP A 135 -12.27 -15.72 2.92
CA ASP A 135 -11.42 -16.59 2.09
C ASP A 135 -11.80 -16.48 0.61
N ALA A 136 -13.08 -16.63 0.30
CA ALA A 136 -13.58 -16.50 -1.07
C ALA A 136 -13.31 -15.11 -1.66
N PHE A 137 -13.54 -14.05 -0.90
CA PHE A 137 -13.27 -12.67 -1.34
C PHE A 137 -11.78 -12.42 -1.61
N ILE A 138 -10.88 -12.93 -0.75
CA ILE A 138 -9.43 -12.83 -0.98
C ILE A 138 -9.07 -13.59 -2.26
N ASP A 139 -9.63 -14.79 -2.46
CA ASP A 139 -9.39 -15.58 -3.66
C ASP A 139 -9.92 -14.91 -4.94
N GLU A 140 -11.06 -14.23 -4.88
CA GLU A 140 -11.58 -13.38 -5.95
C GLU A 140 -10.62 -12.23 -6.26
N CYS A 141 -10.12 -11.54 -5.23
CA CYS A 141 -9.15 -10.45 -5.41
C CYS A 141 -7.85 -10.93 -6.06
N VAL A 142 -7.30 -12.06 -5.59
CA VAL A 142 -6.09 -12.65 -6.19
C VAL A 142 -6.36 -13.08 -7.63
N SER A 143 -7.50 -13.73 -7.89
CA SER A 143 -7.84 -14.20 -9.23
C SER A 143 -7.98 -13.03 -10.20
N ALA A 144 -8.64 -11.94 -9.80
CA ALA A 144 -8.76 -10.73 -10.62
C ALA A 144 -7.40 -10.08 -10.93
N VAL A 145 -6.45 -10.11 -9.99
CA VAL A 145 -5.09 -9.59 -10.21
C VAL A 145 -4.31 -10.48 -11.17
N VAL A 146 -4.40 -11.80 -10.99
CA VAL A 146 -3.64 -12.79 -11.77
C VAL A 146 -4.22 -12.97 -13.18
N SER A 147 -5.53 -12.84 -13.35
CA SER A 147 -6.21 -12.98 -14.64
C SER A 147 -6.13 -11.73 -15.52
N ALA A 148 -5.84 -10.57 -14.92
CA ALA A 148 -5.77 -9.31 -15.67
C ALA A 148 -4.64 -9.37 -16.70
N ASP A 149 -4.98 -9.27 -17.99
CA ASP A 149 -3.97 -9.21 -19.04
C ASP A 149 -3.20 -7.86 -19.01
N ALA A 150 -2.07 -7.77 -19.71
CA ALA A 150 -1.25 -6.55 -19.68
C ALA A 150 -2.02 -5.29 -20.13
N THR A 151 -3.02 -5.45 -20.99
CA THR A 151 -3.86 -4.37 -21.53
C THR A 151 -4.86 -3.90 -20.49
N GLU A 152 -5.51 -4.82 -19.78
CA GLU A 152 -6.42 -4.58 -18.68
C GLU A 152 -5.68 -3.93 -17.50
N GLN A 153 -4.47 -4.37 -17.20
CA GLN A 153 -3.63 -3.74 -16.18
C GLN A 153 -3.28 -2.29 -16.53
N GLN A 154 -2.95 -2.03 -17.79
CA GLN A 154 -2.67 -0.67 -18.27
C GLN A 154 -3.94 0.19 -18.30
N ALA A 155 -5.12 -0.42 -18.45
CA ALA A 155 -6.42 0.20 -18.27
C ALA A 155 -6.84 0.33 -16.79
N GLY A 156 -5.95 0.05 -15.82
CA GLY A 156 -6.25 0.18 -14.39
C GLY A 156 -7.28 -0.83 -13.87
N CYS A 157 -7.63 -1.85 -14.66
CA CYS A 157 -8.43 -2.97 -14.17
C CYS A 157 -7.68 -3.69 -13.05
N GLY A 158 -8.39 -4.01 -11.97
CA GLY A 158 -7.78 -4.66 -10.81
C GLY A 158 -7.09 -3.71 -9.83
N LEU A 159 -7.06 -2.38 -10.05
CA LEU A 159 -6.39 -1.43 -9.14
C LEU A 159 -6.90 -1.55 -7.70
N VAL A 160 -8.22 -1.70 -7.53
CA VAL A 160 -8.86 -1.86 -6.22
C VAL A 160 -8.41 -3.17 -5.57
N GLN A 161 -8.41 -4.28 -6.31
CA GLN A 161 -7.96 -5.59 -5.83
C GLN A 161 -6.47 -5.59 -5.47
N ARG A 162 -5.62 -4.96 -6.27
CA ARG A 162 -4.20 -4.73 -5.96
C ARG A 162 -4.05 -3.94 -4.65
N THR A 163 -4.85 -2.89 -4.48
CA THR A 163 -4.86 -2.06 -3.27
C THR A 163 -5.33 -2.86 -2.05
N ILE A 164 -6.37 -3.69 -2.19
CA ILE A 164 -6.86 -4.57 -1.12
C ILE A 164 -5.76 -5.55 -0.68
N LEU A 165 -5.11 -6.25 -1.62
CA LEU A 165 -4.03 -7.19 -1.28
C LEU A 165 -2.88 -6.49 -0.54
N LEU A 166 -2.50 -5.29 -0.97
CA LEU A 166 -1.48 -4.50 -0.30
C LEU A 166 -1.90 -4.06 1.10
N ARG A 167 -3.13 -3.54 1.26
CA ARG A 167 -3.67 -3.09 2.55
C ARG A 167 -3.91 -4.24 3.53
N LEU A 168 -4.29 -5.42 3.04
CA LEU A 168 -4.36 -6.64 3.86
C LEU A 168 -2.97 -7.01 4.38
N ALA A 169 -1.95 -7.02 3.51
CA ALA A 169 -0.57 -7.30 3.92
C ALA A 169 -0.05 -6.30 4.97
N GLU A 170 -0.44 -5.03 4.89
CA GLU A 170 -0.10 -4.02 5.88
C GLU A 170 -0.78 -4.25 7.23
N ASN A 171 -2.04 -4.67 7.26
CA ASN A 171 -2.86 -4.67 8.48
C ASN A 171 -3.02 -6.05 9.14
N CYS A 172 -2.74 -7.16 8.43
CA CYS A 172 -2.98 -8.52 8.92
C CYS A 172 -2.11 -8.98 10.09
N ALA A 173 -1.13 -8.19 10.53
CA ALA A 173 -0.19 -8.58 11.58
C ALA A 173 -0.85 -8.87 12.92
N SER A 174 -1.97 -8.21 13.23
CA SER A 174 -2.77 -8.48 14.42
C SER A 174 -3.60 -9.76 14.33
N LYS A 175 -3.65 -10.39 13.14
CA LYS A 175 -4.43 -11.61 12.89
C LYS A 175 -3.58 -12.69 12.24
N ALA A 176 -2.97 -13.53 13.09
CA ALA A 176 -2.02 -14.56 12.68
C ALA A 176 -2.55 -15.46 11.54
N ALA A 177 -3.77 -15.97 11.66
CA ALA A 177 -4.37 -16.84 10.63
C ALA A 177 -4.45 -16.16 9.25
N LEU A 178 -4.81 -14.87 9.20
CA LEU A 178 -4.83 -14.09 7.96
C LEU A 178 -3.41 -13.87 7.45
N TRP A 179 -2.46 -13.50 8.32
CA TRP A 179 -1.06 -13.34 7.95
C TRP A 179 -0.49 -14.61 7.32
N TRP A 180 -0.77 -15.80 7.89
CA TRP A 180 -0.29 -17.08 7.38
C TRP A 180 -0.85 -17.44 6.00
N ARG A 181 -2.16 -17.20 5.80
CA ARG A 181 -2.81 -17.36 4.49
C ARG A 181 -2.15 -16.45 3.44
N LEU A 182 -1.95 -15.17 3.78
CA LEU A 182 -1.31 -14.23 2.87
C LEU A 182 0.14 -14.63 2.55
N ALA A 183 0.92 -14.94 3.58
CA ALA A 183 2.33 -15.31 3.48
C ALA A 183 2.60 -16.69 2.83
N SER A 184 1.57 -17.50 2.62
CA SER A 184 1.67 -18.83 2.03
C SER A 184 0.96 -18.91 0.69
N ASP A 185 -0.37 -18.84 0.70
CA ASP A 185 -1.19 -19.15 -0.46
C ASP A 185 -1.26 -17.96 -1.43
N VAL A 186 -1.52 -16.76 -0.90
CA VAL A 186 -1.63 -15.56 -1.73
C VAL A 186 -0.30 -15.20 -2.37
N VAL A 187 0.78 -15.14 -1.59
CA VAL A 187 2.10 -14.83 -2.15
C VAL A 187 2.54 -15.90 -3.16
N ARG A 188 2.30 -17.19 -2.92
CA ARG A 188 2.65 -18.23 -3.90
C ARG A 188 1.98 -17.98 -5.25
N ARG A 189 0.68 -17.69 -5.26
CA ARG A 189 -0.08 -17.37 -6.49
C ARG A 189 0.45 -16.10 -7.17
N LEU A 190 0.75 -15.04 -6.39
CA LEU A 190 1.31 -13.80 -6.93
C LEU A 190 2.70 -14.02 -7.55
N VAL A 191 3.54 -14.84 -6.92
CA VAL A 191 4.87 -15.18 -7.42
C VAL A 191 4.78 -15.99 -8.72
N GLU A 192 3.89 -16.97 -8.79
CA GLU A 192 3.65 -17.76 -10.01
C GLU A 192 3.23 -16.87 -11.18
N TRP A 193 2.31 -15.93 -10.94
CA TRP A 193 1.90 -14.94 -11.91
C TRP A 193 3.04 -14.00 -12.35
N ALA A 194 3.84 -13.52 -11.39
CA ALA A 194 4.94 -12.58 -11.65
C ALA A 194 6.14 -13.22 -12.40
N LYS A 195 6.19 -14.55 -12.54
CA LYS A 195 7.22 -15.29 -13.29
C LYS A 195 7.03 -15.22 -14.82
N VAL A 196 5.84 -14.89 -15.32
CA VAL A 196 5.55 -14.92 -16.77
C VAL A 196 6.33 -13.78 -17.47
N TYR A 197 7.37 -14.16 -18.23
CA TYR A 197 8.25 -13.25 -18.96
C TYR A 197 7.44 -12.40 -19.96
N GLY A 198 7.67 -11.08 -19.94
CA GLY A 198 7.16 -10.13 -20.95
C GLY A 198 6.07 -9.18 -20.45
N GLY A 199 5.50 -9.37 -19.26
CA GLY A 199 4.62 -8.41 -18.59
C GLY A 199 5.42 -7.46 -17.70
N GLY A 200 5.13 -6.17 -17.74
CA GLY A 200 5.96 -5.12 -17.12
C GLY A 200 6.23 -5.30 -15.62
N GLY A 201 7.26 -4.59 -15.12
CA GLY A 201 7.76 -4.69 -13.75
C GLY A 201 6.73 -4.44 -12.64
N GLU A 202 5.54 -3.91 -12.95
CA GLU A 202 4.47 -3.68 -11.96
C GLU A 202 4.01 -4.95 -11.23
N SER A 203 3.92 -6.09 -11.93
CA SER A 203 3.48 -7.36 -11.34
C SER A 203 4.44 -7.85 -10.27
N ARG A 204 5.75 -7.77 -10.58
CA ARG A 204 6.83 -8.12 -9.65
C ARG A 204 6.90 -7.11 -8.49
N VAL A 205 6.80 -5.81 -8.77
CA VAL A 205 6.79 -4.76 -7.75
C VAL A 205 5.64 -4.94 -6.76
N LEU A 206 4.43 -5.23 -7.24
CA LEU A 206 3.28 -5.51 -6.36
C LEU A 206 3.54 -6.71 -5.45
N CYS A 207 3.97 -7.83 -6.03
CA CYS A 207 4.28 -9.04 -5.27
C CYS A 207 5.34 -8.77 -4.19
N LEU A 208 6.44 -8.09 -4.56
CA LEU A 208 7.51 -7.77 -3.62
C LEU A 208 7.07 -6.81 -2.52
N ARG A 209 6.22 -5.82 -2.81
CA ARG A 209 5.64 -4.94 -1.80
C ARG A 209 4.79 -5.73 -0.80
N VAL A 210 3.90 -6.59 -1.28
CA VAL A 210 3.08 -7.48 -0.42
C VAL A 210 3.98 -8.32 0.49
N VAL A 211 4.99 -8.99 -0.07
CA VAL A 211 5.96 -9.79 0.71
C VAL A 211 6.68 -8.95 1.75
N LEU A 212 7.19 -7.78 1.37
CA LEU A 212 7.94 -6.91 2.25
C LEU A 212 7.11 -6.43 3.44
N HIS A 213 5.83 -6.09 3.22
CA HIS A 213 4.92 -5.73 4.31
C HIS A 213 4.69 -6.89 5.28
N LEU A 214 4.47 -8.10 4.75
CA LEU A 214 4.30 -9.31 5.57
C LEU A 214 5.56 -9.61 6.39
N MET A 215 6.75 -9.52 5.78
CA MET A 215 8.04 -9.75 6.46
C MET A 215 8.31 -8.70 7.55
N ARG A 216 8.01 -7.42 7.28
CA ARG A 216 8.19 -6.32 8.26
C ARG A 216 7.26 -6.44 9.46
N ARG A 217 6.08 -7.04 9.29
CA ARG A 217 5.06 -7.17 10.34
C ARG A 217 4.73 -8.62 10.68
N ARG A 218 5.74 -9.49 10.72
CA ARG A 218 5.58 -10.88 11.15
C ARG A 218 5.01 -10.95 12.59
N PRO A 219 3.90 -11.67 12.83
CA PRO A 219 3.36 -11.90 14.17
C PRO A 219 4.41 -12.52 15.09
N ARG A 220 4.45 -12.10 16.37
CA ARG A 220 5.45 -12.65 17.30
C ARG A 220 5.06 -14.06 17.70
N LEU A 221 6.06 -14.91 17.93
CA LEU A 221 5.84 -16.31 18.34
C LEU A 221 5.04 -16.43 19.66
N SER A 222 5.09 -15.43 20.53
CA SER A 222 4.33 -15.37 21.78
C SER A 222 2.83 -15.07 21.59
N GLU A 223 2.42 -14.66 20.39
CA GLU A 223 1.07 -14.20 20.07
C GLU A 223 0.28 -15.24 19.25
N VAL A 224 0.89 -16.40 18.97
CA VAL A 224 0.32 -17.44 18.08
C VAL A 224 0.09 -18.72 18.87
N THR A 225 -1.12 -19.28 18.78
CA THR A 225 -1.43 -20.58 19.39
C THR A 225 -0.80 -21.71 18.56
N GLU A 226 -0.49 -22.87 19.17
CA GLU A 226 0.12 -23.99 18.42
C GLU A 226 -0.77 -24.49 17.26
N ALA A 227 -2.10 -24.32 17.35
CA ALA A 227 -3.04 -24.66 16.29
C ALA A 227 -2.99 -23.70 15.09
N GLU A 228 -2.53 -22.46 15.29
CA GLU A 228 -2.39 -21.43 14.25
C GLU A 228 -0.98 -21.43 13.63
N ARG A 229 -0.15 -22.40 13.97
CA ARG A 229 1.26 -22.49 13.58
C ARG A 229 1.44 -23.42 12.38
N PRO A 230 1.48 -22.93 11.13
CA PRO A 230 2.07 -23.72 10.06
C PRO A 230 3.58 -23.91 10.36
N THR A 231 4.11 -25.09 10.03
CA THR A 231 5.54 -25.44 10.24
C THR A 231 6.50 -24.50 9.51
N SER A 232 6.07 -23.87 8.42
CA SER A 232 6.77 -22.78 7.73
C SER A 232 5.81 -22.04 6.77
N SER A 233 6.03 -20.74 6.52
CA SER A 233 5.34 -20.00 5.46
C SER A 233 6.14 -20.01 4.16
N PHE A 234 5.46 -19.88 3.02
CA PHE A 234 6.11 -19.85 1.71
C PHE A 234 7.19 -18.76 1.62
N ILE A 235 6.92 -17.56 2.12
CA ILE A 235 7.88 -16.44 2.09
C ILE A 235 9.18 -16.67 2.88
N PHE A 236 9.26 -17.69 3.74
CA PHE A 236 10.49 -18.08 4.45
C PHE A 236 11.02 -19.45 3.99
N SER A 237 10.50 -20.00 2.90
CA SER A 237 10.95 -21.26 2.34
C SER A 237 12.24 -21.11 1.52
N ASP A 238 12.98 -22.21 1.39
CA ASP A 238 14.13 -22.29 0.47
C ASP A 238 13.74 -22.02 -0.99
N GLU A 239 12.52 -22.42 -1.37
CA GLU A 239 11.98 -22.17 -2.70
C GLU A 239 11.88 -20.66 -2.97
N PHE A 240 11.24 -19.91 -2.07
CA PHE A 240 11.08 -18.46 -2.21
C PHE A 240 12.43 -17.74 -2.17
N ARG A 241 13.33 -18.19 -1.29
CA ARG A 241 14.71 -17.68 -1.23
C ARG A 241 15.47 -17.89 -2.54
N GLY A 242 15.33 -19.06 -3.16
CA GLY A 242 15.89 -19.34 -4.48
C GLY A 242 15.32 -18.44 -5.59
N ILE A 243 14.03 -18.09 -5.52
CA ILE A 243 13.40 -17.14 -6.45
C ILE A 243 14.02 -15.75 -6.28
N VAL A 244 14.09 -15.23 -5.06
CA VAL A 244 14.69 -13.92 -4.77
C VAL A 244 16.15 -13.86 -5.21
N GLY A 245 16.93 -14.92 -4.96
CA GLY A 245 18.33 -15.02 -5.38
C GLY A 245 18.50 -14.91 -6.88
N ARG A 246 17.74 -15.70 -7.67
CA ARG A 246 17.76 -15.62 -9.13
C ARG A 246 17.33 -14.26 -9.66
N SER A 247 16.27 -13.66 -9.07
CA SER A 247 15.80 -12.35 -9.49
C SER A 247 16.81 -11.22 -9.21
N LEU A 248 17.61 -11.33 -8.14
CA LEU A 248 18.72 -10.41 -7.87
C LEU A 248 19.83 -10.53 -8.93
N GLU A 249 20.17 -11.75 -9.34
CA GLU A 249 21.17 -12.01 -10.39
C GLU A 249 20.69 -11.53 -11.76
N GLU A 250 19.41 -11.77 -12.08
CA GLU A 250 18.75 -11.23 -13.28
C GLU A 250 18.77 -9.70 -13.28
N GLY A 251 18.42 -9.07 -12.15
CA GLY A 251 18.43 -7.62 -11.98
C GLY A 251 19.82 -7.03 -12.18
N ALA A 252 20.83 -7.59 -11.52
CA ALA A 252 22.23 -7.16 -11.69
C ALA A 252 22.67 -7.25 -13.16
N SER A 253 22.35 -8.36 -13.84
CA SER A 253 22.66 -8.56 -15.27
C SER A 253 21.93 -7.56 -16.17
N ALA A 254 20.69 -7.21 -15.85
CA ALA A 254 19.90 -6.22 -16.57
C ALA A 254 20.48 -4.81 -16.43
N PHE A 255 20.98 -4.45 -15.24
CA PHE A 255 21.66 -3.17 -15.01
C PHE A 255 22.95 -3.03 -15.81
N GLU A 256 23.75 -4.10 -15.90
CA GLU A 256 24.98 -4.10 -16.70
C GLU A 256 24.70 -3.91 -18.19
N SER A 257 23.65 -4.57 -18.70
CA SER A 257 23.35 -4.58 -20.13
C SER A 257 22.55 -3.37 -20.62
N ARG A 258 21.63 -2.84 -19.81
CA ARG A 258 20.69 -1.78 -20.21
C ARG A 258 20.92 -0.45 -19.49
N GLY A 259 21.76 -0.43 -18.46
CA GLY A 259 21.90 0.71 -17.54
C GLY A 259 20.70 0.84 -16.57
N PRO A 260 20.81 1.73 -15.58
CA PRO A 260 19.74 1.95 -14.61
C PRO A 260 18.53 2.62 -15.26
N CYS A 261 17.33 2.09 -15.00
CA CYS A 261 16.06 2.75 -15.30
C CYS A 261 15.11 2.65 -14.10
N THR A 262 14.18 3.60 -13.96
CA THR A 262 13.34 3.77 -12.76
C THR A 262 12.59 2.49 -12.34
N PRO A 263 11.92 1.75 -13.25
CA PRO A 263 11.20 0.54 -12.86
C PRO A 263 12.13 -0.57 -12.34
N LEU A 264 13.31 -0.70 -12.95
CA LEU A 264 14.31 -1.70 -12.58
C LEU A 264 14.97 -1.36 -11.23
N LEU A 265 15.23 -0.07 -10.96
CA LEU A 265 15.70 0.42 -9.66
C LEU A 265 14.71 0.12 -8.53
N GLU A 266 13.41 0.35 -8.79
CA GLU A 266 12.36 0.06 -7.82
C GLU A 266 12.27 -1.44 -7.52
N GLU A 267 12.23 -2.29 -8.54
CA GLU A 267 12.19 -3.75 -8.38
C GLU A 267 13.42 -4.26 -7.62
N CYS A 268 14.63 -3.84 -8.01
CA CYS A 268 15.86 -4.26 -7.35
C CYS A 268 15.96 -3.75 -5.91
N GLY A 269 15.49 -2.54 -5.62
CA GLY A 269 15.41 -2.02 -4.25
C GLY A 269 14.51 -2.88 -3.36
N LEU A 270 13.32 -3.24 -3.87
CA LEU A 270 12.40 -4.13 -3.15
C LEU A 270 12.98 -5.54 -2.98
N LEU A 271 13.64 -6.09 -3.99
CA LEU A 271 14.32 -7.39 -3.91
C LEU A 271 15.40 -7.41 -2.83
N LEU A 272 16.22 -6.36 -2.75
CA LEU A 272 17.25 -6.23 -1.72
C LEU A 272 16.63 -6.13 -0.31
N ASP A 273 15.57 -5.33 -0.15
CA ASP A 273 14.83 -5.22 1.10
C ASP A 273 14.25 -6.57 1.55
N VAL A 274 13.64 -7.33 0.62
CA VAL A 274 13.13 -8.68 0.89
C VAL A 274 14.28 -9.64 1.22
N ALA A 275 15.39 -9.59 0.47
CA ALA A 275 16.52 -10.49 0.67
C ALA A 275 17.19 -10.30 2.04
N GLN A 276 17.22 -9.08 2.59
CA GLN A 276 17.72 -8.83 3.95
C GLN A 276 16.98 -9.64 5.01
N HIS A 277 15.68 -9.89 4.82
CA HIS A 277 14.87 -10.71 5.73
C HIS A 277 15.08 -12.23 5.55
N LEU A 278 15.79 -12.65 4.49
CA LEU A 278 16.02 -14.06 4.14
C LEU A 278 17.47 -14.52 4.40
N LEU A 279 18.33 -13.62 4.88
CA LEU A 279 19.71 -13.94 5.22
C LEU A 279 19.76 -15.04 6.28
N SER A 280 20.23 -16.21 5.86
CA SER A 280 20.22 -17.43 6.66
C SER A 280 21.52 -18.23 6.52
N ASP A 281 22.21 -18.14 5.38
CA ASP A 281 23.52 -18.76 5.16
C ASP A 281 24.47 -17.91 4.30
N ASP A 282 25.74 -18.31 4.30
CA ASP A 282 26.83 -17.65 3.60
C ASP A 282 26.65 -17.63 2.07
N SER A 283 26.03 -18.65 1.50
CA SER A 283 25.85 -18.76 0.04
C SER A 283 24.87 -17.70 -0.45
N PHE A 284 23.73 -17.55 0.21
CA PHE A 284 22.74 -16.53 -0.11
C PHE A 284 23.26 -15.14 0.22
N ALA A 285 23.99 -14.97 1.33
CA ALA A 285 24.62 -13.70 1.68
C ALA A 285 25.62 -13.22 0.61
N ARG A 286 26.38 -14.13 -0.01
CA ARG A 286 27.28 -13.79 -1.13
C ARG A 286 26.52 -13.30 -2.37
N VAL A 287 25.39 -13.93 -2.70
CA VAL A 287 24.53 -13.49 -3.82
C VAL A 287 24.02 -12.08 -3.57
N VAL A 288 23.46 -11.82 -2.38
CA VAL A 288 22.94 -10.50 -2.00
C VAL A 288 24.04 -9.44 -2.00
N PHE A 289 25.20 -9.76 -1.41
CA PHE A 289 26.33 -8.84 -1.38
C PHE A 289 26.83 -8.51 -2.78
N ARG A 290 27.01 -9.53 -3.62
CA ARG A 290 27.42 -9.37 -5.02
C ARG A 290 26.43 -8.47 -5.76
N ALA A 291 25.15 -8.82 -5.76
CA ALA A 291 24.11 -8.04 -6.44
C ALA A 291 24.08 -6.59 -5.95
N THR A 292 24.22 -6.35 -4.63
CA THR A 292 24.26 -5.00 -4.06
C THR A 292 25.43 -4.18 -4.61
N ILE A 293 26.64 -4.76 -4.64
CA ILE A 293 27.83 -4.08 -5.17
C ILE A 293 27.64 -3.74 -6.64
N TYR A 294 27.18 -4.69 -7.47
CA TYR A 294 26.94 -4.43 -8.89
C TYR A 294 25.92 -3.31 -9.11
N LEU A 295 24.78 -3.36 -8.40
CA LEU A 295 23.74 -2.33 -8.50
C LEU A 295 24.28 -0.95 -8.08
N LEU A 296 25.04 -0.86 -6.99
CA LEU A 296 25.66 0.39 -6.54
C LEU A 296 26.66 0.93 -7.55
N SER A 297 27.57 0.09 -8.06
CA SER A 297 28.57 0.49 -9.06
C SER A 297 27.91 0.96 -10.36
N SER A 298 26.84 0.30 -10.81
CA SER A 298 26.08 0.73 -11.99
C SER A 298 25.35 2.06 -11.76
N CYS A 299 24.79 2.29 -10.57
CA CYS A 299 24.16 3.56 -10.21
C CYS A 299 25.18 4.70 -10.16
N GLU A 300 26.35 4.46 -9.56
CA GLU A 300 27.45 5.43 -9.48
C GLU A 300 27.98 5.78 -10.87
N ALA A 301 28.21 4.79 -11.73
CA ALA A 301 28.65 5.00 -13.10
C ALA A 301 27.66 5.85 -13.90
N ALA A 302 26.35 5.59 -13.76
CA ALA A 302 25.31 6.39 -14.41
C ALA A 302 25.23 7.82 -13.87
N TYR A 303 25.38 8.01 -12.56
CA TYR A 303 25.45 9.33 -11.94
C TYR A 303 26.63 10.14 -12.50
N LEU A 304 27.83 9.55 -12.51
CA LEU A 304 29.04 10.19 -13.04
C LEU A 304 28.92 10.52 -14.54
N ALA A 305 28.31 9.64 -15.34
CA ALA A 305 28.04 9.89 -16.76
C ALA A 305 27.04 11.04 -16.98
N GLY A 306 26.07 11.21 -16.08
CA GLY A 306 25.13 12.34 -16.08
C GLY A 306 25.79 13.69 -15.74
N VAL A 307 26.75 13.68 -14.80
CA VAL A 307 27.54 14.87 -14.43
C VAL A 307 28.53 15.28 -15.53
N ALA A 308 29.01 14.33 -16.33
CA ALA A 308 29.99 14.56 -17.39
C ALA A 308 29.42 15.15 -18.70
N LYS A 309 28.11 15.40 -18.81
CA LYS A 309 27.53 16.11 -19.97
C LYS A 309 27.57 17.63 -19.73
N PRO A 310 28.43 18.40 -20.43
CA PRO A 310 28.37 19.85 -20.37
C PRO A 310 27.08 20.34 -21.05
N THR A 311 26.28 21.09 -20.29
CA THR A 311 25.16 21.89 -20.77
C THR A 311 25.67 22.95 -21.77
N GLN A 312 25.59 22.65 -23.07
CA GLN A 312 25.45 23.66 -24.13
C GLN A 312 23.94 23.92 -24.25
N THR A 313 23.34 25.11 -24.15
CA THR A 313 23.75 26.52 -24.31
C THR A 313 22.70 27.39 -23.58
N PRO A 314 22.97 28.67 -23.25
CA PRO A 314 22.05 29.54 -22.53
C PRO A 314 21.18 30.37 -23.49
N LEU A 315 19.87 30.45 -23.21
CA LEU A 315 19.03 31.55 -23.70
C LEU A 315 18.16 32.11 -22.55
N ARG A 316 18.49 33.34 -22.14
CA ARG A 316 17.59 34.36 -21.54
C ARG A 316 16.33 34.48 -22.43
N SER A 317 15.13 34.89 -22.03
CA SER A 317 14.42 35.46 -20.85
C SER A 317 12.91 35.20 -21.18
N SER A 318 11.89 35.21 -20.33
CA SER A 318 11.33 36.25 -19.45
C SER A 318 9.88 35.82 -19.08
N PHE A 319 9.34 36.42 -18.01
CA PHE A 319 7.93 36.46 -17.53
C PHE A 319 7.40 35.44 -16.52
N GLY A 320 7.07 35.96 -15.33
CA GLY A 320 5.70 35.94 -14.79
C GLY A 320 5.29 34.77 -13.89
N PRO A 321 4.77 35.01 -12.65
CA PRO A 321 4.52 33.96 -11.67
C PRO A 321 3.15 33.32 -11.88
N PHE A 322 3.10 31.99 -12.04
CA PHE A 322 2.06 31.06 -11.55
C PHE A 322 2.23 29.72 -12.27
N GLY A 323 2.24 28.63 -11.50
CA GLY A 323 2.18 27.26 -12.02
C GLY A 323 3.53 26.55 -12.11
N ARG A 324 3.98 25.93 -11.01
CA ARG A 324 4.91 24.79 -11.10
C ARG A 324 4.11 23.50 -10.99
N PHE A 325 3.78 22.92 -12.14
CA PHE A 325 3.92 21.47 -12.31
C PHE A 325 5.43 21.20 -12.28
N GLY A 326 5.92 20.72 -11.13
CA GLY A 326 7.32 20.36 -10.95
C GLY A 326 7.57 18.97 -11.50
N TYR A 327 8.50 18.87 -12.45
CA TYR A 327 9.17 17.64 -12.83
C TYR A 327 9.63 16.90 -11.57
N GLY A 328 9.28 15.62 -11.47
CA GLY A 328 9.53 14.78 -10.31
C GLY A 328 11.01 14.65 -10.00
N THR A 329 11.42 15.18 -8.85
CA THR A 329 12.71 14.95 -8.24
C THR A 329 12.80 13.49 -7.79
N LEU A 330 13.81 12.76 -8.27
CA LEU A 330 14.16 11.42 -7.81
C LEU A 330 14.88 11.53 -6.46
N THR A 331 14.19 11.18 -5.38
CA THR A 331 14.78 10.97 -4.05
C THR A 331 14.75 9.48 -3.71
N GLY A 332 15.75 8.74 -4.18
CA GLY A 332 15.98 7.36 -3.75
C GLY A 332 16.88 7.33 -2.53
N ARG A 333 16.35 6.99 -1.35
CA ARG A 333 17.17 6.64 -0.18
C ARG A 333 17.38 5.13 -0.15
N PHE A 334 18.60 4.67 -0.45
CA PHE A 334 19.00 3.29 -0.21
C PHE A 334 19.60 3.18 1.19
N ASN A 335 18.91 2.48 2.10
CA ASN A 335 19.46 2.12 3.40
C ASN A 335 19.86 0.65 3.37
N VAL A 336 21.12 0.37 3.02
CA VAL A 336 21.67 -0.98 3.19
C VAL A 336 22.30 -1.06 4.58
N THR A 337 21.66 -1.79 5.49
CA THR A 337 22.21 -2.03 6.83
C THR A 337 22.77 -3.45 6.91
N PHE A 338 24.08 -3.60 6.88
CA PHE A 338 24.72 -4.88 7.17
C PHE A 338 24.86 -5.05 8.69
N ARG A 339 24.17 -6.05 9.26
CA ARG A 339 24.45 -6.55 10.60
C ARG A 339 25.23 -7.86 10.48
N THR A 340 26.54 -7.81 10.63
CA THR A 340 27.35 -9.01 10.87
C THR A 340 27.54 -9.17 12.37
N ARG A 341 27.52 -10.40 12.89
CA ARG A 341 27.61 -10.69 14.34
C ARG A 341 28.96 -10.31 14.98
N SER A 342 29.92 -9.78 14.21
CA SER A 342 31.31 -9.68 14.65
C SER A 342 31.98 -8.33 14.41
N TYR A 343 31.39 -7.42 13.64
CA TYR A 343 31.94 -6.08 13.41
C TYR A 343 30.80 -5.06 13.35
N GLY A 344 30.99 -3.92 14.01
CA GLY A 344 29.95 -2.90 14.24
C GLY A 344 29.21 -2.44 12.98
N SER A 345 28.02 -1.85 13.19
CA SER A 345 27.18 -1.40 12.08
C SER A 345 27.88 -0.33 11.24
N VAL A 346 28.00 -0.57 9.94
CA VAL A 346 28.39 0.47 8.98
C VAL A 346 27.12 0.97 8.31
N ARG A 347 26.79 2.26 8.52
CA ARG A 347 25.79 2.99 7.74
C ARG A 347 26.52 3.72 6.62
N LEU A 348 26.16 3.45 5.38
CA LEU A 348 26.56 4.27 4.24
C LEU A 348 25.35 5.14 3.86
N PRO A 349 25.31 6.43 4.24
CA PRO A 349 24.30 7.33 3.71
C PRO A 349 24.63 7.66 2.26
N TYR A 350 23.72 7.32 1.34
CA TYR A 350 23.75 7.84 -0.03
C TYR A 350 22.67 8.92 -0.16
N ASP A 351 23.07 10.19 -0.11
CA ASP A 351 22.22 11.34 -0.45
C ASP A 351 22.56 11.77 -1.90
N GLY A 352 21.94 11.08 -2.87
CA GLY A 352 22.03 11.44 -4.28
C GLY A 352 20.73 12.07 -4.76
N THR A 353 20.69 13.39 -4.89
CA THR A 353 19.62 14.10 -5.60
C THR A 353 19.89 14.07 -7.10
N VAL A 354 19.03 13.40 -7.88
CA VAL A 354 19.05 13.49 -9.35
C VAL A 354 18.01 14.53 -9.76
N THR A 355 18.48 15.69 -10.23
CA THR A 355 17.65 16.69 -10.92
C THR A 355 17.58 16.35 -12.40
N GLY A 356 16.38 16.06 -12.91
CA GLY A 356 16.11 15.87 -14.33
C GLY A 356 16.12 17.17 -15.12
#